data_AF-A0A7F8PXJ5-F1
#
_entry.id   AF-A0A7F8PXJ5-F1
#
_cell.length_a   1.000
_cell.length_b   1.000
_cell.length_c   1.000
_cell.angle_alpha   90.00
_cell.angle_beta   90.00
_cell.angle_gamma   90.00
#
_symmetry.space_group_name_H-M   'P 1'
#
loop_
_entity.id
_entity.type
_entity.pdbx_description
1 polymer ?
#
loop_
_entity_poly.entity_id
_entity_poly.type
_entity_poly.pdbx_seq_one_letter_code
_entity_poly.pdbx_strand_id
1 'polypeptide(L)'
;MAGQLLSELFTNRKENIAFKFSEDCLYLNIYTPADLTKKSRLPVMVWIHGGGLVVGGASTYDGLALSAHENVVVVAIQYRLGIWGFFSTGDEHSLGNWGHLDQLAALRWVQENIANFGGNPGSVTIFGESAGGESVSVLVSVPGPDMAADGTPWCLWTNWQLYLQDLDSVLTLLCTASVGGELMAELSLAPRRLRA
;
A
#
# COMPACT_ATOMS: atom_id res chain seq x y z
N MET A 1 -7.15 8.81 22.16
CA MET A 1 -6.52 10.13 22.44
C MET A 1 -5.17 10.27 21.73
N ALA A 2 -4.19 9.37 21.95
CA ALA A 2 -2.87 9.48 21.31
C ALA A 2 -2.88 9.43 19.76
N GLY A 3 -3.70 8.57 19.15
CA GLY A 3 -3.77 8.47 17.68
C GLY A 3 -4.26 9.75 16.98
N GLN A 4 -5.17 10.50 17.61
CA GLN A 4 -5.69 11.75 17.04
C GLN A 4 -4.66 12.88 17.15
N LEU A 5 -3.95 12.97 18.28
CA LEU A 5 -2.83 13.89 18.45
C LEU A 5 -1.71 13.64 17.44
N LEU A 6 -1.37 12.36 17.20
CA LEU A 6 -0.35 12.00 16.20
C LEU A 6 -0.82 12.32 14.78
N SER A 7 -2.10 12.12 14.47
CA SER A 7 -2.62 12.53 13.17
C SER A 7 -2.57 14.04 12.97
N GLU A 8 -2.91 14.85 13.99
CA GLU A 8 -2.77 16.32 13.92
C GLU A 8 -1.31 16.76 13.69
N LEU A 9 -0.34 16.00 14.20
CA LEU A 9 1.08 16.31 14.00
C LEU A 9 1.56 15.99 12.57
N PHE A 10 1.03 14.93 11.95
CA PHE A 10 1.49 14.43 10.66
C PHE A 10 0.53 14.73 9.49
N THR A 11 -0.62 15.35 9.75
CA THR A 11 -1.59 15.67 8.70
C THR A 11 -1.08 16.77 7.79
N ASN A 12 -1.28 16.58 6.49
CA ASN A 12 -1.13 17.64 5.49
C ASN A 12 -2.47 18.31 5.17
N ARG A 13 -3.56 17.96 5.87
CA ARG A 13 -4.89 18.55 5.66
C ARG A 13 -5.03 19.86 6.41
N LYS A 14 -5.82 20.78 5.83
CA LYS A 14 -6.24 22.03 6.49
C LYS A 14 -7.39 21.84 7.49
N GLU A 15 -8.15 20.76 7.38
CA GLU A 15 -9.31 20.47 8.23
C GLU A 15 -9.00 19.32 9.20
N ASN A 16 -9.47 19.46 10.45
CA ASN A 16 -9.28 18.46 11.49
C ASN A 16 -10.33 17.34 11.32
N ILE A 17 -9.89 16.17 10.86
CA ILE A 17 -10.76 15.00 10.70
C ILE A 17 -10.80 14.25 12.04
N ALA A 18 -11.99 14.18 12.64
CA ALA A 18 -12.21 13.36 13.82
C ALA A 18 -12.13 11.87 13.44
N PHE A 19 -11.10 11.17 13.93
CA PHE A 19 -10.94 9.74 13.72
C PHE A 19 -11.97 8.96 14.51
N LYS A 20 -12.72 8.10 13.81
CA LYS A 20 -13.52 7.03 14.43
C LYS A 20 -12.72 5.75 14.36
N PHE A 21 -12.49 5.13 15.52
CA PHE A 21 -11.80 3.86 15.61
C PHE A 21 -12.79 2.71 15.39
N SER A 22 -12.43 1.78 14.50
CA SER A 22 -13.23 0.62 14.13
C SER A 22 -12.30 -0.50 13.68
N GLU A 23 -12.67 -1.76 13.92
CA GLU A 23 -12.00 -2.92 13.30
C GLU A 23 -12.37 -3.06 11.82
N ASP A 24 -13.54 -2.54 11.44
CA ASP A 24 -13.89 -2.31 10.04
C ASP A 24 -13.18 -1.04 9.55
N CYS A 25 -11.90 -1.20 9.19
CA CYS A 25 -11.02 -0.09 8.78
C CYS A 25 -10.33 -0.30 7.44
N LEU A 26 -10.53 -1.44 6.77
CA LEU A 26 -9.86 -1.80 5.52
C LEU A 26 -10.49 -1.10 4.30
N TYR A 27 -10.26 0.20 4.24
CA TYR A 27 -10.68 1.11 3.18
C TYR A 27 -9.45 1.73 2.49
N LEU A 28 -9.65 2.26 1.30
CA LEU A 28 -8.65 3.03 0.57
C LEU A 28 -9.27 4.31 0.01
N ASN A 29 -8.48 5.37 -0.05
CA ASN A 29 -8.90 6.65 -0.65
C ASN A 29 -8.24 6.79 -2.02
N ILE A 30 -9.01 7.14 -3.04
CA ILE A 30 -8.51 7.35 -4.40
C ILE A 30 -8.66 8.82 -4.76
N TYR A 31 -7.56 9.43 -5.19
CA TYR A 31 -7.51 10.76 -5.75
C TYR A 31 -7.08 10.63 -7.21
N THR A 32 -7.93 11.04 -8.13
CA THR A 32 -7.66 10.93 -9.56
C THR A 32 -7.89 12.28 -10.24
N PRO A 33 -6.94 12.76 -11.07
CA PRO A 33 -7.12 13.97 -11.87
C PRO A 33 -7.73 13.61 -13.24
N ALA A 34 -7.96 12.32 -13.50
CA ALA A 34 -8.43 11.83 -14.77
C ALA A 34 -9.88 12.26 -15.02
N ASP A 35 -10.11 12.74 -16.25
CA ASP A 35 -11.45 12.84 -16.80
C ASP A 35 -11.99 11.43 -17.09
N LEU A 36 -12.79 10.90 -16.18
CA LEU A 36 -13.34 9.53 -16.25
C LEU A 36 -14.26 9.30 -17.46
N THR A 37 -14.65 10.35 -18.18
CA THR A 37 -15.37 10.20 -19.46
C THR A 37 -14.46 9.75 -20.61
N LYS A 38 -13.13 9.86 -20.43
CA LYS A 38 -12.11 9.47 -21.40
C LYS A 38 -11.31 8.29 -20.87
N LYS A 39 -10.78 7.48 -21.80
CA LYS A 39 -9.82 6.42 -21.46
C LYS A 39 -8.45 7.05 -21.18
N SER A 40 -8.14 7.30 -19.92
CA SER A 40 -6.80 7.66 -19.45
C SER A 40 -6.05 6.45 -18.89
N ARG A 41 -4.73 6.50 -18.89
CA ARG A 41 -3.84 5.50 -18.27
C ARG A 41 -2.72 6.22 -17.53
N LEU A 42 -3.08 6.92 -16.46
CA LEU A 42 -2.13 7.69 -15.66
C LEU A 42 -1.28 6.79 -14.76
N PRO A 43 -0.03 7.16 -14.46
CA PRO A 43 0.74 6.49 -13.41
C PRO A 43 -0.02 6.51 -12.08
N VAL A 44 0.14 5.45 -11.29
CA VAL A 44 -0.56 5.29 -10.01
C VAL A 44 0.48 5.29 -8.88
N MET A 45 0.24 6.04 -7.82
CA MET A 45 1.08 6.09 -6.63
C MET A 45 0.28 5.62 -5.41
N VAL A 46 0.70 4.54 -4.77
CA VAL A 46 0.07 3.95 -3.59
C VAL A 46 0.84 4.33 -2.33
N TRP A 47 0.20 5.10 -1.46
CA TRP A 47 0.75 5.59 -0.20
C TRP A 47 0.46 4.64 0.96
N ILE A 48 1.52 4.24 1.67
CA ILE A 48 1.46 3.48 2.93
C ILE A 48 1.88 4.40 4.06
N HIS A 49 0.94 4.71 4.97
CA HIS A 49 1.22 5.60 6.09
C HIS A 49 2.16 4.99 7.13
N GLY A 50 2.94 5.84 7.80
CA GLY A 50 3.75 5.48 8.96
C GLY A 50 2.96 5.36 10.27
N GLY A 51 3.66 5.46 11.40
CA GLY A 51 3.08 5.36 12.75
C GLY A 51 3.46 4.09 13.52
N GLY A 52 4.65 3.56 13.25
CA GLY A 52 5.25 2.45 14.01
C GLY A 52 4.45 1.15 13.98
N LEU A 53 3.59 0.96 12.97
CA LEU A 53 2.65 -0.17 12.87
C LEU A 53 1.61 -0.24 14.00
N VAL A 54 1.50 0.79 14.85
CA VAL A 54 0.61 0.82 16.02
C VAL A 54 -0.48 1.89 15.88
N VAL A 55 -0.20 2.97 15.17
CA VAL A 55 -1.09 4.12 14.95
C VAL A 55 -0.96 4.62 13.52
N GLY A 56 -1.86 5.50 13.10
CA GLY A 56 -1.84 6.13 11.79
C GLY A 56 -3.15 5.96 11.04
N GLY A 57 -3.23 6.59 9.87
CA GLY A 57 -4.35 6.41 8.97
C GLY A 57 -4.18 7.16 7.66
N ALA A 58 -4.56 6.54 6.55
CA ALA A 58 -4.65 7.04 5.19
C ALA A 58 -5.43 8.36 5.11
N SER A 59 -6.49 8.53 5.91
CA SER A 59 -7.24 9.77 5.94
C SER A 59 -6.44 10.95 6.54
N THR A 60 -5.31 10.71 7.20
CA THR A 60 -4.39 11.78 7.63
C THR A 60 -3.77 12.52 6.44
N TYR A 61 -3.67 11.85 5.29
CA TYR A 61 -2.99 12.35 4.10
C TYR A 61 -3.99 12.66 2.98
N ASP A 62 -3.97 13.90 2.51
CA ASP A 62 -4.68 14.35 1.33
C ASP A 62 -3.78 14.23 0.09
N GLY A 63 -4.21 13.39 -0.85
CA GLY A 63 -3.52 13.14 -2.12
C GLY A 63 -3.93 14.10 -3.23
N LEU A 64 -4.87 15.02 -3.00
CA LEU A 64 -5.44 15.90 -4.03
C LEU A 64 -4.37 16.77 -4.70
N ALA A 65 -3.50 17.40 -3.92
CA ALA A 65 -2.46 18.28 -4.45
C ALA A 65 -1.48 17.51 -5.34
N LEU A 66 -0.95 16.38 -4.85
CA LEU A 66 -0.02 15.55 -5.62
C LEU A 66 -0.67 15.03 -6.91
N SER A 67 -1.91 14.55 -6.80
CA SER A 67 -2.68 14.04 -7.94
C SER A 67 -2.89 15.11 -9.01
N ALA A 68 -3.29 16.32 -8.62
CA ALA A 68 -3.54 17.42 -9.55
C ALA A 68 -2.26 18.01 -10.17
N HIS A 69 -1.18 18.16 -9.38
CA HIS A 69 0.06 18.79 -9.84
C HIS A 69 0.89 17.87 -10.74
N GLU A 70 1.04 16.60 -10.36
CA GLU A 70 1.88 15.64 -11.09
C GLU A 70 1.10 14.79 -12.11
N ASN A 71 -0.21 15.00 -12.21
CA ASN A 71 -1.10 14.26 -13.11
C ASN A 71 -1.02 12.74 -12.92
N VAL A 72 -1.11 12.30 -11.67
CA VAL A 72 -1.04 10.88 -11.24
C VAL A 72 -2.27 10.50 -10.42
N VAL A 73 -2.62 9.22 -10.41
CA VAL A 73 -3.65 8.69 -9.50
C VAL A 73 -2.98 8.36 -8.18
N VAL A 74 -3.44 8.95 -7.08
CA VAL A 74 -2.92 8.67 -5.74
C VAL A 74 -3.91 7.77 -5.00
N VAL A 75 -3.42 6.68 -4.43
CA VAL A 75 -4.21 5.74 -3.63
C VAL A 75 -3.62 5.67 -2.22
N ALA A 76 -4.35 6.09 -1.21
CA ALA A 76 -3.90 5.97 0.18
C ALA A 76 -4.62 4.80 0.86
N ILE A 77 -3.88 3.81 1.35
CA ILE A 77 -4.45 2.55 1.86
C ILE A 77 -4.45 2.48 3.39
N GLN A 78 -5.49 1.85 3.95
CA GLN A 78 -5.52 1.43 5.36
C GLN A 78 -5.04 -0.01 5.51
N TYR A 79 -4.40 -0.28 6.64
CA TYR A 79 -4.04 -1.62 7.07
C TYR A 79 -4.24 -1.77 8.58
N ARG A 80 -4.40 -3.01 9.06
CA ARG A 80 -4.54 -3.26 10.50
C ARG A 80 -3.25 -2.91 11.26
N LEU A 81 -3.43 -2.34 12.45
CA LEU A 81 -2.35 -1.84 13.31
C LEU A 81 -2.35 -2.56 14.67
N GLY A 82 -1.24 -2.44 15.40
CA GLY A 82 -1.07 -2.98 16.74
C GLY A 82 -1.36 -4.48 16.82
N ILE A 83 -2.07 -4.89 17.87
CA ILE A 83 -2.41 -6.31 18.07
C ILE A 83 -3.25 -6.88 16.92
N TRP A 84 -4.14 -6.09 16.31
CA TRP A 84 -4.98 -6.56 15.19
C TRP A 84 -4.19 -6.81 13.91
N GLY A 85 -3.08 -6.11 13.71
CA GLY A 85 -2.24 -6.23 12.52
C GLY A 85 -1.07 -7.19 12.69
N PHE A 86 -0.54 -7.34 13.90
CA PHE A 86 0.79 -7.96 14.09
C PHE A 86 0.87 -8.94 15.25
N PHE A 87 -0.26 -9.33 15.84
CA PHE A 87 -0.27 -10.41 16.83
C PHE A 87 0.19 -11.73 16.22
N SER A 88 1.18 -12.36 16.85
CA SER A 88 1.72 -13.66 16.45
C SER A 88 1.94 -14.53 17.67
N THR A 89 1.63 -15.82 17.55
CA THR A 89 1.94 -16.87 18.53
C THR A 89 3.27 -17.55 18.21
N GLY A 90 3.87 -17.28 17.05
CA GLY A 90 5.07 -17.96 16.57
C GLY A 90 4.82 -19.39 16.08
N ASP A 91 3.55 -19.78 15.94
CA ASP A 91 3.10 -21.08 15.43
C ASP A 91 1.95 -20.91 14.43
N GLU A 92 1.41 -22.03 13.94
CA GLU A 92 0.33 -22.06 12.95
C GLU A 92 -0.99 -21.44 13.41
N HIS A 93 -1.18 -21.19 14.71
CA HIS A 93 -2.43 -20.63 15.22
C HIS A 93 -2.54 -19.12 15.02
N SER A 94 -1.41 -18.41 14.94
CA SER A 94 -1.34 -17.01 14.54
C SER A 94 0.05 -16.67 14.01
N LEU A 95 0.21 -16.78 12.69
CA LEU A 95 1.48 -16.47 12.01
C LEU A 95 1.88 -14.99 12.17
N GLY A 96 0.90 -14.09 12.28
CA GLY A 96 1.11 -12.64 12.35
C GLY A 96 1.14 -11.98 10.98
N ASN A 97 1.76 -10.80 10.89
CA ASN A 97 1.90 -10.00 9.66
C ASN A 97 0.59 -9.68 8.92
N TRP A 98 -0.54 -9.73 9.62
CA TRP A 98 -1.86 -9.43 9.08
C TRP A 98 -1.95 -8.03 8.45
N GLY A 99 -1.27 -7.04 9.04
CA GLY A 99 -1.19 -5.69 8.49
C GLY A 99 -0.46 -5.64 7.15
N HIS A 100 0.65 -6.38 6.99
CA HIS A 100 1.34 -6.49 5.70
C HIS A 100 0.51 -7.26 4.66
N LEU A 101 -0.24 -8.28 5.09
CA LEU A 101 -1.18 -9.00 4.21
C LEU A 101 -2.32 -8.09 3.74
N ASP A 102 -2.80 -7.18 4.59
CA ASP A 102 -3.79 -6.17 4.18
C ASP A 102 -3.22 -5.22 3.11
N GLN A 103 -1.96 -4.80 3.27
CA GLN A 103 -1.28 -3.96 2.28
C GLN A 103 -1.16 -4.70 0.93
N LEU A 104 -0.79 -5.98 0.94
CA LEU A 104 -0.73 -6.81 -0.27
C LEU A 104 -2.13 -6.97 -0.91
N ALA A 105 -3.17 -7.19 -0.10
CA ALA A 105 -4.54 -7.27 -0.60
C ALA A 105 -4.98 -5.94 -1.25
N ALA A 106 -4.61 -4.80 -0.67
CA ALA A 106 -4.88 -3.49 -1.25
C ALA A 106 -4.16 -3.30 -2.59
N LEU A 107 -2.91 -3.75 -2.73
CA LEU A 107 -2.18 -3.71 -4.00
C LEU A 107 -2.82 -4.60 -5.07
N ARG A 108 -3.30 -5.79 -4.71
CA ARG A 108 -4.07 -6.65 -5.61
C ARG A 108 -5.35 -5.95 -6.07
N TRP A 109 -6.07 -5.33 -5.14
CA TRP A 109 -7.25 -4.54 -5.48
C TRP A 109 -6.93 -3.40 -6.45
N VAL A 110 -5.83 -2.67 -6.24
CA VAL A 110 -5.37 -1.62 -7.16
C VAL A 110 -5.10 -2.19 -8.55
N GLN A 111 -4.39 -3.31 -8.65
CA GLN A 111 -4.11 -3.97 -9.93
C GLN A 111 -5.38 -4.34 -10.69
N GLU A 112 -6.40 -4.86 -9.99
CA GLU A 112 -7.64 -5.30 -10.61
C GLU A 112 -8.60 -4.15 -10.95
N ASN A 113 -8.55 -3.03 -10.22
CA ASN A 113 -9.62 -2.02 -10.26
C ASN A 113 -9.17 -0.63 -10.71
N ILE A 114 -7.88 -0.26 -10.61
CA ILE A 114 -7.45 1.14 -10.78
C ILE A 114 -7.64 1.67 -12.21
N ALA A 115 -7.74 0.78 -13.19
CA ALA A 115 -8.09 1.13 -14.56
C ALA A 115 -9.44 1.85 -14.67
N ASN A 116 -10.40 1.53 -13.78
CA ASN A 116 -11.71 2.18 -13.74
C ASN A 116 -11.65 3.63 -13.22
N PHE A 117 -10.54 3.99 -12.56
CA PHE A 117 -10.29 5.32 -12.01
C PHE A 117 -9.29 6.12 -12.86
N GLY A 118 -9.03 5.66 -14.09
CA GLY A 118 -8.14 6.31 -15.05
C GLY A 118 -6.65 6.04 -14.81
N GLY A 119 -6.32 5.14 -13.89
CA GLY A 119 -4.95 4.71 -13.60
C GLY A 119 -4.48 3.59 -14.52
N ASN A 120 -3.16 3.41 -14.60
CA ASN A 120 -2.51 2.34 -15.34
C ASN A 120 -2.04 1.24 -14.38
N PRO A 121 -2.66 0.05 -14.36
CA PRO A 121 -2.20 -1.05 -13.50
C PRO A 121 -0.78 -1.55 -13.88
N GLY A 122 -0.31 -1.29 -15.10
CA GLY A 122 1.07 -1.61 -15.51
C GLY A 122 2.13 -0.61 -15.04
N SER A 123 1.72 0.52 -14.42
CA SER A 123 2.63 1.58 -13.95
C SER A 123 2.13 2.08 -12.60
N VAL A 124 2.50 1.34 -11.57
CA VAL A 124 2.11 1.63 -10.19
C VAL A 124 3.36 1.73 -9.33
N THR A 125 3.39 2.68 -8.41
CA THR A 125 4.52 2.97 -7.51
C THR A 125 4.04 2.88 -6.07
N ILE A 126 4.74 2.13 -5.22
CA ILE A 126 4.48 2.14 -3.78
C ILE A 126 5.48 3.06 -3.09
N PHE A 127 5.00 3.85 -2.12
CA PHE A 127 5.82 4.78 -1.35
C PHE A 127 5.23 4.95 0.05
N GLY A 128 6.09 5.27 1.02
CA GLY A 128 5.72 5.36 2.42
C GLY A 128 6.79 6.03 3.26
N GLU A 129 6.42 6.45 4.47
CA GLU A 129 7.30 7.10 5.46
C GLU A 129 7.34 6.28 6.75
N SER A 130 8.49 6.25 7.43
CA SER A 130 8.71 5.50 8.67
C SER A 130 8.28 4.03 8.53
N ALA A 131 7.35 3.55 9.35
CA ALA A 131 6.78 2.22 9.27
C ALA A 131 6.13 1.90 7.89
N GLY A 132 5.68 2.92 7.17
CA GLY A 132 5.22 2.77 5.79
C GLY A 132 6.37 2.54 4.81
N GLY A 133 7.52 3.17 5.03
CA GLY A 133 8.76 2.91 4.27
C GLY A 133 9.33 1.52 4.56
N GLU A 134 9.28 1.09 5.82
CA GLU A 134 9.59 -0.29 6.21
C GLU A 134 8.64 -1.28 5.53
N SER A 135 7.34 -1.00 5.52
CA SER A 135 6.35 -1.80 4.81
C SER A 135 6.63 -1.90 3.32
N VAL A 136 7.05 -0.81 2.67
CA VAL A 136 7.51 -0.83 1.27
C VAL A 136 8.71 -1.76 1.11
N SER A 137 9.70 -1.69 2.00
CA SER A 137 10.86 -2.59 1.97
C SER A 137 10.47 -4.05 2.16
N VAL A 138 9.53 -4.35 3.06
CA VAL A 138 8.99 -5.69 3.27
C VAL A 138 8.31 -6.20 1.99
N LEU A 139 7.38 -5.43 1.44
CA LEU A 139 6.60 -5.82 0.26
C LEU A 139 7.47 -6.07 -0.98
N VAL A 140 8.59 -5.36 -1.13
CA VAL A 140 9.57 -5.61 -2.19
C VAL A 140 10.40 -6.88 -1.93
N SER A 141 10.64 -7.18 -0.66
CA SER A 141 11.46 -8.32 -0.23
C SER A 141 10.67 -9.62 -0.12
N VAL A 142 9.34 -9.57 -0.05
CA VAL A 142 8.51 -10.77 -0.06
C VAL A 142 8.58 -11.41 -1.46
N PRO A 143 9.16 -12.62 -1.61
CA PRO A 143 8.85 -13.43 -2.77
C PRO A 143 7.36 -13.73 -2.67
N GLY A 144 6.55 -13.14 -3.56
CA GLY A 144 5.09 -13.16 -3.42
C GLY A 144 4.56 -14.56 -3.10
N PRO A 145 3.58 -14.71 -2.18
CA PRO A 145 2.99 -16.01 -1.82
C PRO A 145 2.21 -16.67 -2.97
N ASP A 146 2.06 -15.97 -4.09
CA ASP A 146 1.76 -16.56 -5.37
C ASP A 146 3.00 -16.32 -6.23
N MET A 147 3.82 -17.32 -6.53
CA MET A 147 4.55 -17.19 -7.80
C MET A 147 3.47 -17.15 -8.89
N ALA A 148 3.61 -16.29 -9.91
CA ALA A 148 2.83 -16.53 -11.13
C ALA A 148 3.06 -17.99 -11.54
N ALA A 149 2.11 -18.64 -12.21
CA ALA A 149 2.21 -20.08 -12.56
C ALA A 149 3.51 -20.46 -13.32
N ASP A 150 4.30 -19.47 -13.76
CA ASP A 150 5.59 -19.57 -14.42
C ASP A 150 6.83 -19.35 -13.52
N GLY A 151 6.67 -19.15 -12.20
CA GLY A 151 7.79 -19.03 -11.25
C GLY A 151 8.43 -17.65 -11.15
N THR A 152 7.77 -16.59 -11.61
CA THR A 152 8.33 -15.23 -11.58
C THR A 152 7.84 -14.41 -10.36
N PRO A 153 8.71 -13.64 -9.69
CA PRO A 153 8.31 -12.66 -8.67
C PRO A 153 7.29 -11.66 -9.24
N TRP A 154 6.27 -11.28 -8.46
CA TRP A 154 5.26 -10.27 -8.86
C TRP A 154 5.86 -8.94 -9.31
N CYS A 155 7.01 -8.57 -8.73
CA CYS A 155 7.79 -7.40 -9.12
C CYS A 155 8.23 -7.42 -10.60
N LEU A 156 8.23 -8.59 -11.25
CA LEU A 156 8.56 -8.76 -12.68
C LEU A 156 7.34 -8.64 -13.61
N TRP A 157 6.12 -8.76 -13.09
CA TRP A 157 4.87 -8.62 -13.88
C TRP A 157 4.38 -7.18 -13.96
N THR A 158 4.76 -6.39 -12.96
CA THR A 158 4.22 -5.05 -12.73
C THR A 158 5.41 -4.15 -12.46
N ASN A 159 5.64 -3.17 -13.33
CA ASN A 159 6.85 -2.35 -13.36
C ASN A 159 6.80 -1.34 -12.19
N TRP A 160 6.97 -1.82 -10.96
CA TRP A 160 6.84 -0.98 -9.76
C TRP A 160 8.08 -0.11 -9.57
N GLN A 161 7.87 1.20 -9.49
CA GLN A 161 8.94 2.16 -9.26
C GLN A 161 8.87 2.64 -7.80
N LEU A 162 10.01 2.68 -7.11
CA LEU A 162 10.09 2.94 -5.67
C LEU A 162 10.50 4.38 -5.36
N TYR A 163 10.01 4.90 -4.24
CA TYR A 163 10.49 6.16 -3.65
C TYR A 163 10.53 6.04 -2.13
N LEU A 164 11.73 6.07 -1.56
CA LEU A 164 11.96 6.21 -0.12
C LEU A 164 12.21 7.69 0.17
N GLN A 165 11.36 8.31 0.99
CA GLN A 165 11.68 9.62 1.56
C GLN A 165 12.41 9.38 2.88
N ASP A 166 13.74 9.36 2.82
CA ASP A 166 14.59 9.62 3.97
C ASP A 166 15.62 10.69 3.55
N LEU A 167 15.96 11.58 4.48
CA LEU A 167 16.66 12.85 4.28
C LEU A 167 17.74 12.84 3.17
N ASP A 168 17.57 13.72 2.17
CA ASP A 168 18.54 14.16 1.16
C ASP A 168 18.96 13.27 -0.03
N SER A 169 18.31 12.13 -0.34
CA SER A 169 18.57 11.46 -1.65
C SER A 169 17.42 10.61 -2.16
N VAL A 170 16.91 10.96 -3.34
CA VAL A 170 15.96 10.16 -4.12
C VAL A 170 16.72 9.00 -4.76
N LEU A 171 16.61 7.79 -4.19
CA LEU A 171 17.13 6.58 -4.81
C LEU A 171 15.97 5.81 -5.46
N THR A 172 15.83 5.98 -6.78
CA THR A 172 14.93 5.15 -7.59
C THR A 172 15.57 3.77 -7.77
N LEU A 173 15.13 2.78 -7.00
CA LEU A 173 15.47 1.37 -7.27
C LEU A 173 14.52 0.80 -8.32
N LEU A 174 15.07 0.43 -9.48
CA LEU A 174 14.44 -0.48 -10.43
C LEU A 174 14.79 -1.91 -10.01
N CYS A 175 13.78 -2.75 -9.77
CA CYS A 175 14.01 -4.13 -9.37
C CYS A 175 14.43 -4.96 -10.60
N THR A 176 15.73 -5.23 -10.76
CA THR A 176 16.25 -6.27 -11.64
C THR A 176 16.87 -7.37 -10.80
N ALA A 177 16.30 -8.59 -10.81
CA ALA A 177 16.90 -9.73 -10.11
C ALA A 177 17.00 -10.98 -10.99
N SER A 178 18.23 -11.48 -11.04
CA SER A 178 18.69 -12.73 -11.64
C SER A 178 18.15 -13.94 -10.87
N VAL A 179 17.89 -15.03 -11.60
CA VAL A 179 17.26 -16.28 -11.17
C VAL A 179 18.11 -17.08 -10.17
N GLY A 180 17.49 -17.66 -9.13
CA GLY A 180 18.05 -18.82 -8.42
C GLY A 180 17.48 -19.11 -7.01
N GLY A 181 16.64 -20.15 -6.88
CA GLY A 181 16.46 -20.94 -5.65
C GLY A 181 15.07 -20.97 -5.01
N GLU A 182 14.50 -22.17 -4.89
CA GLU A 182 13.14 -22.56 -4.45
C GLU A 182 12.77 -22.28 -2.97
N LEU A 183 11.48 -22.00 -2.70
CA LEU A 183 10.68 -22.71 -1.67
C LEU A 183 9.17 -22.44 -1.86
N MET A 184 8.36 -23.50 -1.89
CA MET A 184 6.89 -23.48 -1.98
C MET A 184 6.24 -23.51 -0.58
N ALA A 185 5.20 -22.71 -0.36
CA ALA A 185 4.18 -22.94 0.67
C ALA A 185 2.83 -22.33 0.22
N GLU A 186 1.84 -23.21 0.06
CA GLU A 186 0.48 -22.94 -0.41
C GLU A 186 -0.36 -22.28 0.70
N LEU A 187 -0.99 -21.13 0.42
CA LEU A 187 -1.82 -20.39 1.38
C LEU A 187 -3.24 -20.21 0.86
N SER A 188 -4.18 -20.92 1.49
CA SER A 188 -5.62 -20.79 1.32
C SER A 188 -6.08 -19.37 1.70
N LEU A 189 -6.36 -18.54 0.69
CA LEU A 189 -6.98 -17.22 0.86
C LEU A 189 -8.51 -17.36 0.83
N ALA A 190 -9.15 -17.21 1.98
CA ALA A 190 -10.58 -16.92 2.04
C ALA A 190 -10.84 -15.48 1.52
N PRO A 191 -11.81 -15.26 0.62
CA PRO A 191 -12.00 -13.96 -0.01
C PRO A 191 -12.70 -12.98 0.95
N ARG A 192 -11.99 -11.93 1.39
CA ARG A 192 -12.62 -10.75 2.03
C ARG A 192 -12.50 -9.55 1.11
N ARG A 193 -13.64 -9.00 0.69
CA ARG A 193 -13.75 -7.88 -0.25
C ARG A 193 -13.33 -6.58 0.42
N LEU A 194 -12.27 -5.95 -0.09
CA LEU A 194 -11.98 -4.55 0.14
C LEU A 194 -13.09 -3.68 -0.47
N ARG A 195 -13.48 -2.61 0.23
CA ARG A 195 -14.46 -1.63 -0.24
C ARG A 195 -13.73 -0.30 -0.49
N ALA A 196 -13.92 0.24 -1.68
CA ALA A 196 -13.53 1.60 -2.04
C ALA A 196 -14.66 2.58 -1.73
#